data_AF-G9QHR9-F1
#
_entry.id   AF-G9QHR9-F1
#
_cell.length_a   1.000
_cell.length_b   1.000
_cell.length_c   1.000
_cell.angle_alpha   90.00
_cell.angle_beta   90.00
_cell.angle_gamma   90.00
#
_symmetry.space_group_name_H-M   'P 1'
#
loop_
_entity.id
_entity.type
_entity.pdbx_description
1 polymer ?
#
loop_
_entity_poly.entity_id
_entity_poly.type
_entity_poly.pdbx_seq_one_letter_code
_entity_poly.pdbx_strand_id
1 'polypeptide(L)'
;MKTLIRENTNVAGHLLKGKWESPLKTVDDLQTDEGSVIRVNGKRAGAYKDKNQNVYMVDTTCRHMGCEVEWNSGDRTWDCPCHGSRYSVTGEVLEGPAKQPLNKVEE
;
A
#
# COMPACT_ATOMS: atom_id res chain seq x y z
N MET A 1 -24.21 -38.06 -20.15
CA MET A 1 -24.16 -36.62 -20.52
C MET A 1 -23.67 -35.84 -19.31
N LYS A 2 -22.45 -35.29 -19.42
CA LYS A 2 -21.90 -34.07 -18.80
C LYS A 2 -22.17 -33.88 -17.28
N THR A 3 -21.21 -34.19 -16.42
CA THR A 3 -20.18 -33.26 -15.90
C THR A 3 -20.78 -32.00 -15.28
N LEU A 4 -20.63 -31.82 -13.96
CA LEU A 4 -20.40 -30.54 -13.23
C LEU A 4 -20.57 -30.74 -11.70
N ILE A 5 -19.70 -31.53 -11.08
CA ILE A 5 -19.44 -31.47 -9.62
C ILE A 5 -17.93 -31.34 -9.44
N ARG A 6 -17.42 -30.18 -9.85
CA ARG A 6 -16.06 -29.68 -9.68
C ARG A 6 -16.19 -28.25 -10.18
N GLU A 7 -16.25 -27.24 -9.32
CA GLU A 7 -15.13 -26.34 -9.09
C GLU A 7 -15.58 -25.24 -8.11
N ASN A 8 -15.65 -25.48 -6.79
CA ASN A 8 -15.82 -24.37 -5.83
C ASN A 8 -15.20 -24.60 -4.45
N THR A 9 -14.63 -25.77 -4.18
CA THR A 9 -13.95 -26.06 -2.91
C THR A 9 -12.61 -25.35 -2.75
N ASN A 10 -12.05 -24.78 -3.82
CA ASN A 10 -10.75 -24.11 -3.79
C ASN A 10 -10.83 -22.59 -3.50
N VAL A 11 -12.01 -21.98 -3.60
CA VAL A 11 -12.17 -20.54 -3.34
C VAL A 11 -12.13 -20.26 -1.83
N ALA A 12 -12.77 -21.11 -1.01
CA ALA A 12 -12.80 -20.95 0.44
C ALA A 12 -11.39 -21.07 1.08
N GLY A 13 -10.54 -21.97 0.57
CA GLY A 13 -9.15 -22.11 1.04
C GLY A 13 -8.27 -20.89 0.73
N HIS A 14 -8.48 -20.26 -0.42
CA HIS A 14 -7.79 -19.02 -0.79
C HIS A 14 -8.28 -17.78 -0.03
N LEU A 15 -9.56 -17.76 0.39
CA LEU A 15 -10.13 -16.66 1.17
C LEU A 15 -9.73 -16.67 2.65
N LEU A 16 -9.38 -17.84 3.21
CA LEU A 16 -8.93 -17.95 4.61
C LEU A 16 -7.44 -17.62 4.78
N LYS A 17 -6.63 -17.75 3.74
CA LYS A 17 -5.20 -17.36 3.78
C LYS A 17 -5.00 -15.85 3.90
N GLY A 18 -6.00 -15.06 3.50
CA GLY A 18 -6.00 -13.59 3.61
C GLY A 18 -6.49 -13.04 4.95
N LYS A 19 -6.99 -13.88 5.89
CA LYS A 19 -7.44 -13.43 7.22
C LYS A 19 -6.38 -13.54 8.31
N TRP A 20 -5.14 -13.84 7.91
CA TRP A 20 -3.96 -13.80 8.76
C TRP A 20 -3.02 -12.72 8.21
N GLU A 21 -3.51 -11.49 8.14
CA GLU A 21 -2.70 -10.34 7.75
C GLU A 21 -1.62 -10.13 8.80
N SER A 22 -0.43 -10.57 8.40
CA SER A 22 0.90 -10.52 8.98
C SER A 22 1.18 -9.32 9.89
N PRO A 23 2.15 -9.44 10.84
CA PRO A 23 2.70 -8.29 11.53
C PRO A 23 3.08 -7.24 10.47
N LEU A 24 2.46 -6.05 10.53
CA LEU A 24 2.77 -4.98 9.60
C LEU A 24 4.28 -4.74 9.68
N LYS A 25 4.93 -4.82 8.50
CA LYS A 25 6.38 -4.63 8.35
C LYS A 25 6.82 -3.35 9.06
N THR A 26 8.09 -3.30 9.42
CA THR A 26 8.80 -2.09 9.86
C THR A 26 9.68 -1.57 8.72
N VAL A 27 10.29 -0.40 8.91
CA VAL A 27 11.26 0.16 7.95
C VAL A 27 12.46 -0.79 7.73
N ASP A 28 12.85 -1.52 8.78
CA ASP A 28 13.98 -2.46 8.73
C ASP A 28 13.69 -3.67 7.84
N ASP A 29 12.41 -4.02 7.65
CA ASP A 29 11.99 -5.15 6.80
C ASP A 29 11.96 -4.80 5.30
N LEU A 30 12.10 -3.52 4.93
CA LEU A 30 12.10 -3.09 3.54
C LEU A 30 13.44 -3.39 2.85
N GLN A 31 13.38 -3.99 1.68
CA GLN A 31 14.53 -4.11 0.79
C GLN A 31 14.82 -2.78 0.09
N THR A 32 16.02 -2.68 -0.49
CA THR A 32 16.38 -1.59 -1.38
C THR A 32 15.39 -1.51 -2.54
N ASP A 33 14.88 -0.32 -2.82
CA ASP A 33 13.91 -0.05 -3.87
C ASP A 33 12.52 -0.68 -3.63
N GLU A 34 12.18 -0.96 -2.37
CA GLU A 34 10.89 -1.51 -1.95
C GLU A 34 10.05 -0.46 -1.22
N GLY A 35 8.73 -0.50 -1.44
CA GLY A 35 7.76 0.21 -0.62
C GLY A 35 6.72 -0.73 -0.03
N SER A 36 6.21 -0.40 1.15
CA SER A 36 5.17 -1.17 1.82
C SER A 36 4.41 -0.34 2.84
N VAL A 37 3.23 -0.82 3.21
CA VAL A 37 2.48 -0.30 4.36
C VAL A 37 3.11 -0.88 5.62
N ILE A 38 3.48 -0.01 6.54
CA ILE A 38 4.16 -0.32 7.80
C ILE A 38 3.39 0.23 9.01
N ARG A 39 3.86 -0.11 10.21
CA ARG A 39 3.46 0.57 11.46
C ARG A 39 4.61 1.38 12.04
N VAL A 40 4.33 2.66 12.33
CA VAL A 40 5.24 3.57 13.04
C VAL A 40 4.49 4.10 14.27
N ASN A 41 5.04 3.89 15.47
CA ASN A 41 4.42 4.34 16.73
C ASN A 41 2.93 3.92 16.88
N GLY A 42 2.59 2.72 16.41
CA GLY A 42 1.22 2.17 16.44
C GLY A 42 0.27 2.73 15.37
N LYS A 43 0.71 3.67 14.53
CA LYS A 43 -0.07 4.23 13.42
C LYS A 43 0.35 3.60 12.09
N ARG A 44 -0.60 3.48 11.17
CA ARG A 44 -0.35 3.03 9.78
C ARG A 44 0.43 4.12 9.06
N ALA A 45 1.47 3.74 8.32
CA ALA A 45 2.22 4.61 7.44
C ALA A 45 2.61 3.84 6.18
N GLY A 46 2.91 4.56 5.11
CA GLY A 46 3.54 4.02 3.92
C GLY A 46 5.01 4.36 3.96
N ALA A 47 5.88 3.40 3.71
CA ALA A 47 7.32 3.61 3.65
C ALA A 47 7.88 3.13 2.31
N TYR A 48 8.85 3.87 1.77
CA TYR A 48 9.64 3.48 0.60
C TYR A 48 11.13 3.68 0.91
N LYS A 49 11.95 2.66 0.65
CA LYS A 49 13.41 2.70 0.80
C LYS A 49 14.04 2.79 -0.58
N ASP A 50 14.72 3.89 -0.88
CA ASP A 50 15.34 4.08 -2.20
C ASP A 50 16.67 3.33 -2.37
N LYS A 51 17.24 3.44 -3.56
CA LYS A 51 18.52 2.80 -3.91
C LYS A 51 19.72 3.31 -3.10
N ASN A 52 19.61 4.51 -2.55
CA ASN A 52 20.63 5.14 -1.71
C ASN A 52 20.39 4.88 -0.21
N GLN A 53 19.44 4.00 0.15
CA GLN A 53 19.03 3.70 1.52
C GLN A 53 18.29 4.84 2.23
N ASN A 54 17.82 5.87 1.52
CA ASN A 54 16.94 6.87 2.13
C ASN A 54 15.55 6.28 2.28
N VAL A 55 14.90 6.58 3.41
CA VAL A 55 13.53 6.15 3.70
C VAL A 55 12.60 7.34 3.64
N TYR A 56 11.52 7.19 2.87
CA TYR A 56 10.45 8.17 2.76
C TYR A 56 9.20 7.58 3.39
N MET A 57 8.62 8.29 4.35
CA MET A 57 7.40 7.85 5.01
C MET A 57 6.29 8.88 4.88
N VAL A 58 5.09 8.37 4.62
CA VAL A 58 3.88 9.16 4.43
C VAL A 58 2.71 8.56 5.20
N ASP A 59 1.78 9.42 5.59
CA ASP A 59 0.43 9.02 5.99
C ASP A 59 -0.27 8.48 4.74
N THR A 60 -0.81 7.27 4.84
CA THR A 60 -1.49 6.61 3.73
C THR A 60 -2.91 7.10 3.49
N THR A 61 -3.39 8.05 4.30
CA THR A 61 -4.70 8.67 4.14
C THR A 61 -4.69 9.60 2.93
N CYS A 62 -5.35 9.18 1.85
CA CYS A 62 -5.56 9.98 0.64
C CYS A 62 -6.19 11.34 0.98
N ARG A 63 -5.58 12.42 0.52
CA ARG A 63 -6.04 13.80 0.78
C ARG A 63 -7.25 14.25 -0.03
N HIS A 64 -7.82 13.37 -0.85
CA HIS A 64 -9.09 13.63 -1.52
C HIS A 64 -10.27 13.46 -0.54
N MET A 65 -10.54 12.22 -0.12
CA MET A 65 -11.69 11.87 0.73
C MET A 65 -11.33 10.84 1.81
N GLY A 66 -10.05 10.65 2.11
CA GLY A 66 -9.60 9.84 3.25
C GLY A 66 -9.49 8.34 3.04
N CYS A 67 -9.60 7.83 1.81
CA CYS A 67 -9.29 6.42 1.54
C CYS A 67 -7.81 6.11 1.80
N GLU A 68 -7.49 4.90 2.18
CA GLU A 68 -6.10 4.45 2.25
C GLU A 68 -5.51 4.27 0.84
N VAL A 69 -4.30 4.77 0.63
CA VAL A 69 -3.50 4.50 -0.58
C VAL A 69 -2.77 3.17 -0.45
N GLU A 70 -2.46 2.57 -1.59
CA GLU A 70 -1.73 1.32 -1.73
C GLU A 70 -0.40 1.55 -2.47
N TRP A 71 0.60 0.73 -2.18
CA TRP A 71 1.89 0.81 -2.87
C TRP A 71 1.80 0.15 -4.24
N ASN A 72 2.12 0.91 -5.29
CA ASN A 72 2.34 0.40 -6.63
C ASN A 72 3.84 0.30 -6.91
N SER A 73 4.38 -0.92 -6.83
CA SER A 73 5.81 -1.18 -7.05
C SER A 73 6.25 -1.01 -8.51
N GLY A 74 5.33 -1.14 -9.47
CA GLY A 74 5.64 -0.97 -10.89
C GLY A 74 6.07 0.46 -11.22
N ASP A 75 5.35 1.43 -10.65
CA ASP A 75 5.55 2.86 -10.92
C ASP A 75 6.18 3.63 -9.75
N ARG A 76 6.37 2.98 -8.59
CA ARG A 76 6.85 3.60 -7.34
C ARG A 76 5.95 4.74 -6.88
N THR A 77 4.67 4.46 -6.83
CA THR A 77 3.65 5.43 -6.45
C THR A 77 2.77 4.91 -5.34
N TRP A 78 2.17 5.84 -4.61
CA TRP A 78 1.04 5.56 -3.74
C TRP A 78 -0.25 5.82 -4.51
N ASP A 79 -1.01 4.77 -4.79
CA ASP A 79 -2.21 4.84 -5.61
C ASP A 79 -3.45 4.71 -4.73
N CYS A 80 -4.38 5.65 -4.86
CA CYS A 80 -5.66 5.60 -4.18
C CYS A 80 -6.68 4.79 -5.01
N PRO A 81 -7.13 3.62 -4.53
CA PRO A 81 -8.03 2.75 -5.30
C PRO A 81 -9.45 3.32 -5.45
N CYS A 82 -9.81 4.33 -4.66
CA CYS A 82 -11.16 4.89 -4.68
C CYS A 82 -11.45 5.72 -5.94
N HIS A 83 -10.54 6.63 -6.30
CA HIS A 83 -10.77 7.59 -7.38
C HIS A 83 -9.51 7.85 -8.24
N GLY A 84 -8.45 7.06 -8.06
CA GLY A 84 -7.26 7.13 -8.89
C GLY A 84 -6.28 8.25 -8.58
N SER A 85 -6.37 8.93 -7.43
CA SER A 85 -5.31 9.86 -7.03
C SER A 85 -4.00 9.12 -6.83
N ARG A 86 -2.93 9.59 -7.46
CA ARG A 86 -1.60 8.99 -7.37
C ARG A 86 -0.64 9.98 -6.73
N TYR A 87 0.24 9.47 -5.88
CA TYR A 87 1.25 10.27 -5.19
C TYR A 87 2.64 9.70 -5.40
N SER A 88 3.65 10.56 -5.38
CA SER A 88 5.05 10.16 -5.42
C SER A 88 5.46 9.47 -4.11
N VAL A 89 6.65 8.87 -4.10
CA VAL A 89 7.22 8.23 -2.88
C VAL A 89 7.34 9.19 -1.69
N THR A 90 7.46 10.51 -1.96
CA THR A 90 7.52 11.59 -0.95
C THR A 90 6.15 12.17 -0.61
N GLY A 91 5.08 11.70 -1.27
CA GLY A 91 3.69 12.10 -1.03
C GLY A 91 3.18 13.23 -1.91
N GLU A 92 3.96 13.76 -2.86
CA GLU A 92 3.49 14.79 -3.78
C GLU A 92 2.41 14.25 -4.71
N VAL A 93 1.42 15.07 -5.08
CA VAL A 93 0.38 14.66 -6.02
C VAL A 93 0.98 14.52 -7.42
N LEU A 94 0.88 13.32 -7.99
CA LEU A 94 1.19 13.04 -9.39
C LEU A 94 -0.07 13.09 -10.24
N GLU A 95 -1.17 12.56 -9.72
CA GLU A 95 -2.46 12.49 -10.42
C GLU A 95 -3.63 12.76 -9.49
N GLY A 96 -4.63 13.50 -9.98
CA GLY A 96 -5.83 13.88 -9.23
C GLY A 96 -6.84 12.73 -9.07
N PRO A 97 -7.97 12.97 -8.39
CA PRO A 97 -8.56 14.27 -8.04
C PRO A 97 -7.94 15.02 -6.85
N ALA A 98 -7.13 14.38 -6.00
CA ALA A 98 -6.48 15.05 -4.87
C ALA A 98 -5.67 16.29 -5.32
N LYS A 99 -5.63 17.32 -4.46
CA LYS A 99 -4.91 18.58 -4.70
C LYS A 99 -3.85 18.90 -3.65
N GLN A 100 -3.76 18.08 -2.61
CA GLN A 100 -2.82 18.24 -1.51
C GLN A 100 -1.93 16.99 -1.42
N PRO A 101 -0.64 17.15 -1.08
CA PRO A 101 0.26 16.02 -0.88
C PRO A 101 -0.14 15.23 0.36
N LEU A 102 0.18 13.93 0.40
CA LEU A 102 0.11 13.13 1.62
C LEU A 102 0.95 13.79 2.73
N ASN A 103 0.52 13.64 3.97
CA ASN A 103 1.30 14.13 5.10
C ASN A 103 2.56 13.28 5.22
N LYS A 104 3.71 13.90 5.52
CA LYS A 104 4.93 13.16 5.84
C LYS A 104 4.84 12.60 7.25
N VAL A 105 5.45 11.43 7.45
CA VAL A 105 5.60 10.79 8.77
C VAL A 105 7.07 10.79 9.14
N GLU A 106 7.36 11.15 10.37
CA GLU A 106 8.68 11.01 10.98
C GLU A 106 8.69 9.77 11.89
N GLU A 107 9.87 9.19 12.09
CA GLU A 107 10.10 8.04 13.00
C GLU A 107 9.85 8.42 14.47
#